data_AF-A0A2E7IKD6-F1
#
_entry.id   AF-A0A2E7IKD6-F1
#
_cell.length_a   1.000
_cell.length_b   1.000
_cell.length_c   1.000
_cell.angle_alpha   90.00
_cell.angle_beta   90.00
_cell.angle_gamma   90.00
#
_symmetry.space_group_name_H-M   'P 1'
#
loop_
_entity.id
_entity.type
_entity.pdbx_description
1 polymer ?
#
loop_
_entity_poly.entity_id
_entity_poly.type
_entity_poly.pdbx_seq_one_letter_code
_entity_poly.pdbx_strand_id
1 'polypeptide(L)'
;MEEEHGRSARASLQFINRNLARLTKAGWLEVIKATAKQPQLYRWEPAEQAESPPAAVEALTVLRQKLQHHRVELLSTLGETEAYDEICADLPQLQPSVQRQYDAARDRSLKLLGRIRALETLIATQSSSAA
;
A
#
# COMPACT_ATOMS: atom_id res chain seq x y z
N MET A 1 -61.73 -6.58 -19.21
CA MET A 1 -60.58 -6.96 -18.36
C MET A 1 -59.32 -6.40 -18.99
N GLU A 2 -59.09 -5.09 -18.91
CA GLU A 2 -57.87 -4.48 -19.47
C GLU A 2 -57.60 -3.20 -18.68
N GLU A 3 -56.88 -3.23 -17.55
CA GLU A 3 -56.32 -2.03 -16.90
C GLU A 3 -55.27 -2.36 -15.81
N GLU A 4 -54.58 -3.50 -15.86
CA GLU A 4 -53.52 -3.82 -14.87
C GLU A 4 -52.08 -3.63 -15.37
N HIS A 5 -51.87 -3.48 -16.68
CA HIS A 5 -50.52 -3.42 -17.26
C HIS A 5 -49.82 -2.04 -17.13
N GLY A 6 -50.54 -0.98 -16.73
CA GLY A 6 -50.00 0.39 -16.68
C GLY A 6 -49.28 0.79 -15.38
N ARG A 7 -49.56 0.13 -14.24
CA ARG A 7 -48.94 0.48 -12.94
C ARG A 7 -47.54 -0.10 -12.79
N SER A 8 -47.33 -1.32 -13.28
CA SER A 8 -46.03 -2.01 -13.22
C SER A 8 -44.94 -1.26 -13.97
N ALA A 9 -45.23 -0.77 -15.18
CA ALA A 9 -44.29 0.03 -15.97
C ALA A 9 -43.85 1.33 -15.26
N ARG A 10 -44.78 2.02 -14.56
CA ARG A 10 -44.46 3.22 -13.77
C ARG A 10 -43.59 2.91 -12.55
N ALA A 11 -43.84 1.79 -11.88
CA ALA A 11 -43.05 1.34 -10.74
C ALA A 11 -41.61 0.97 -11.15
N SER A 12 -41.45 0.24 -12.27
CA SER A 12 -40.13 -0.10 -12.82
C SER A 12 -39.37 1.15 -13.27
N LEU A 13 -40.03 2.11 -13.91
CA LEU A 13 -39.42 3.39 -14.30
C LEU A 13 -38.98 4.21 -13.08
N GLN A 14 -39.79 4.28 -12.02
CA GLN A 14 -39.41 4.93 -10.77
C GLN A 14 -38.19 4.24 -10.13
N PHE A 15 -38.15 2.91 -10.14
CA PHE A 15 -37.01 2.15 -9.64
C PHE A 15 -35.73 2.45 -10.43
N ILE A 16 -35.81 2.47 -11.77
CA ILE A 16 -34.67 2.78 -12.65
C ILE A 16 -34.19 4.21 -12.40
N ASN A 17 -35.08 5.20 -12.40
CA ASN A 17 -34.71 6.60 -12.17
C ASN A 17 -34.09 6.83 -10.79
N ARG A 18 -34.61 6.17 -9.75
CA ARG A 18 -34.03 6.22 -8.40
C ARG A 18 -32.63 5.61 -8.37
N ASN A 19 -32.43 4.48 -9.06
CA ASN A 19 -31.12 3.84 -9.14
C ASN A 19 -30.11 4.67 -9.95
N LEU A 20 -30.53 5.25 -11.07
CA LEU A 20 -29.71 6.17 -11.87
C LEU A 20 -29.28 7.37 -11.03
N ALA A 21 -30.21 8.02 -10.32
CA ALA A 21 -29.89 9.14 -9.44
C ALA A 21 -28.91 8.76 -8.33
N ARG A 22 -29.06 7.57 -7.74
CA ARG A 22 -28.11 7.05 -6.73
C ARG A 22 -26.72 6.85 -7.31
N LEU A 23 -26.62 6.28 -8.52
CA LEU A 23 -25.35 5.97 -9.17
C LEU A 23 -24.64 7.24 -9.66
N THR A 24 -25.37 8.22 -10.18
CA THR A 24 -24.81 9.55 -10.51
C THR A 24 -24.31 10.26 -9.25
N LYS A 25 -25.07 10.22 -8.14
CA LYS A 25 -24.64 10.81 -6.86
C LYS A 25 -23.38 10.12 -6.29
N ALA A 26 -23.23 8.82 -6.55
CA ALA A 26 -22.05 8.06 -6.13
C ALA A 26 -20.82 8.29 -7.04
N GLY A 27 -20.97 8.98 -8.18
CA GLY A 27 -19.90 9.19 -9.15
C GLY A 27 -19.66 8.02 -10.12
N TRP A 28 -20.60 7.07 -10.20
CA TRP A 28 -20.49 5.88 -11.06
C TRP A 28 -21.08 6.08 -12.46
N LEU A 29 -21.80 7.19 -12.65
CA LEU A 29 -22.46 7.52 -13.91
C LEU A 29 -22.28 9.00 -14.22
N GLU A 30 -21.80 9.29 -15.43
CA GLU A 30 -21.81 10.64 -15.99
C GLU A 30 -22.96 10.83 -16.98
N VAL A 31 -23.63 11.98 -16.93
CA VAL A 31 -24.70 12.34 -17.86
C VAL A 31 -24.07 12.97 -19.11
N ILE A 32 -24.09 12.25 -20.23
CA ILE A 32 -23.36 12.65 -21.44
C ILE A 32 -24.06 13.84 -22.12
N LYS A 33 -25.39 13.80 -22.25
CA LYS A 33 -26.23 14.89 -22.80
C LYS A 33 -27.66 14.77 -22.26
N ALA A 34 -28.22 15.88 -21.79
CA ALA A 34 -29.64 15.99 -21.45
C ALA A 34 -30.27 17.09 -22.31
N THR A 35 -31.08 16.70 -23.30
CA THR A 35 -31.90 17.66 -24.08
C THR A 35 -33.35 17.24 -23.98
N ALA A 36 -34.28 18.20 -23.87
CA ALA A 36 -35.70 17.98 -23.58
C ALA A 36 -36.47 17.04 -24.54
N LYS A 37 -35.88 16.68 -25.70
CA LYS A 37 -36.48 15.81 -26.72
C LYS A 37 -35.76 14.46 -26.93
N GLN A 38 -34.70 14.16 -26.18
CA GLN A 38 -33.92 12.92 -26.37
C GLN A 38 -33.71 12.15 -25.06
N PRO A 39 -33.62 10.81 -25.12
CA PRO A 39 -33.35 9.98 -23.94
C PRO A 39 -31.99 10.34 -23.33
N GLN A 40 -31.94 10.42 -22.00
CA GLN A 40 -30.71 10.71 -21.26
C GLN A 40 -29.73 9.55 -21.45
N LEU A 41 -28.57 9.83 -22.04
CA LEU A 41 -27.50 8.85 -22.20
C LEU A 41 -26.57 8.95 -21.00
N TYR A 42 -26.39 7.82 -20.31
CA TYR A 42 -25.48 7.68 -19.18
C TYR A 42 -24.22 6.95 -19.65
N ARG A 43 -23.05 7.50 -19.35
CA ARG A 43 -21.79 6.77 -19.47
C ARG A 43 -21.57 6.02 -18.16
N TRP A 44 -21.40 4.71 -18.26
CA TRP A 44 -20.90 3.89 -17.17
C TRP A 44 -19.38 3.92 -17.22
N GLU A 45 -18.77 4.60 -16.25
CA GLU A 45 -17.33 4.61 -16.04
C GLU A 45 -17.14 3.97 -14.65
N PRO A 46 -16.36 2.88 -14.53
CA PRO A 46 -16.17 2.25 -13.24
C PRO A 46 -15.59 3.29 -12.27
N ALA A 47 -16.15 3.39 -11.06
CA ALA A 47 -15.61 4.21 -9.97
C ALA A 47 -14.29 3.61 -9.43
N GLU A 48 -13.40 3.21 -10.33
CA GLU A 48 -12.08 2.63 -10.05
C GLU A 48 -11.07 3.70 -9.65
N GLN A 49 -11.46 4.97 -9.55
CA GLN A 49 -10.63 6.04 -8.99
C GLN A 49 -11.29 6.70 -7.78
N ALA A 50 -11.75 5.88 -6.85
CA ALA A 50 -11.51 6.15 -5.44
C ALA A 50 -10.20 5.43 -5.01
N GLU A 51 -9.15 5.56 -5.82
CA GLU A 51 -7.82 5.13 -5.43
C GLU A 51 -7.36 6.01 -4.26
N SER A 52 -6.87 5.39 -3.19
CA SER A 52 -5.95 6.09 -2.29
C SER A 52 -4.91 6.83 -3.13
N PRO A 53 -4.54 8.07 -2.78
CA PRO A 53 -3.74 8.92 -3.64
C PRO A 53 -2.48 8.18 -4.13
N PRO A 54 -2.08 8.31 -5.41
CA PRO A 54 -0.93 7.59 -5.98
C PRO A 54 0.35 7.75 -5.15
N ALA A 55 0.48 8.87 -4.44
CA ALA A 55 1.54 9.14 -3.48
C ALA A 55 1.63 8.13 -2.32
N ALA A 56 0.51 7.55 -1.85
CA ALA A 56 0.49 6.58 -0.76
C ALA A 56 0.99 5.20 -1.21
N VAL A 57 0.63 4.76 -2.41
CA VAL A 57 1.15 3.52 -3.02
C VAL A 57 2.64 3.66 -3.30
N GLU A 58 3.06 4.80 -3.86
CA GLU A 58 4.47 5.12 -4.10
C GLU A 58 5.28 5.16 -2.80
N ALA A 59 4.77 5.83 -1.75
CA ALA A 59 5.43 5.86 -0.45
C ALA A 59 5.62 4.46 0.17
N LEU A 60 4.62 3.58 0.09
CA LEU A 60 4.73 2.20 0.56
C LEU A 60 5.79 1.40 -0.21
N THR A 61 5.90 1.60 -1.53
CA THR A 61 6.95 0.93 -2.31
C THR A 61 8.35 1.38 -1.90
N VAL A 62 8.55 2.69 -1.69
CA VAL A 62 9.83 3.25 -1.20
C VAL A 62 10.19 2.71 0.17
N LEU A 63 9.22 2.62 1.10
CA LEU A 63 9.45 2.06 2.43
C LEU A 63 9.87 0.59 2.36
N ARG A 64 9.22 -0.22 1.50
CA ARG A 64 9.58 -1.64 1.30
C ARG A 64 10.97 -1.80 0.68
N GLN A 65 11.35 -0.94 -0.27
CA GLN A 65 12.69 -0.95 -0.84
C GLN A 65 13.76 -0.63 0.22
N LYS A 66 13.54 0.40 1.05
CA LYS A 66 14.43 0.73 2.17
C LYS A 66 14.55 -0.41 3.17
N LEU A 67 13.43 -1.06 3.49
CA LEU A 67 13.40 -2.22 4.38
C LEU A 67 14.26 -3.37 3.84
N GLN A 68 14.12 -3.68 2.54
CA GLN A 68 14.91 -4.72 1.90
C GLN A 68 16.40 -4.39 1.91
N HIS A 69 16.76 -3.14 1.61
CA HIS A 69 18.14 -2.68 1.63
C HIS A 69 18.78 -2.86 3.01
N HIS A 70 18.11 -2.41 4.09
CA HIS A 70 18.63 -2.58 5.44
C HIS A 70 18.71 -4.03 5.90
N ARG A 71 17.82 -4.92 5.42
CA ARG A 71 17.93 -6.36 5.70
C ARG A 71 19.18 -6.97 5.08
N VAL A 72 19.49 -6.62 3.83
CA VAL A 72 20.73 -7.07 3.16
C VAL A 72 21.96 -6.52 3.88
N GLU A 73 21.95 -5.23 4.24
CA GLU A 73 23.03 -4.60 4.99
C GLU A 73 23.24 -5.27 6.36
N LEU A 74 22.16 -5.61 7.07
CA LEU A 74 22.22 -6.31 8.36
C LEU A 74 22.95 -7.64 8.22
N LEU A 75 22.58 -8.45 7.23
CA LEU A 75 23.23 -9.75 6.98
C LEU A 75 24.72 -9.59 6.69
N SER A 76 25.10 -8.57 5.91
CA SER A 76 26.51 -8.26 5.66
C SER A 76 27.25 -7.90 6.96
N THR A 77 26.67 -7.04 7.80
CA THR A 77 27.31 -6.62 9.07
C THR A 77 27.39 -7.75 10.10
N LEU A 78 26.44 -8.68 10.08
CA LEU A 78 26.51 -9.90 10.90
C LEU A 78 27.67 -10.79 10.43
N GLY A 79 27.81 -11.00 9.12
CA GLY A 79 28.95 -11.73 8.56
C GLY A 79 30.30 -11.07 8.87
N GLU A 80 30.39 -9.74 8.87
CA GLU A 80 31.59 -9.03 9.36
C GLU A 80 31.87 -9.35 10.83
N THR A 81 30.83 -9.34 11.67
CA THR A 81 30.95 -9.59 13.12
C THR A 81 31.41 -11.04 13.38
N GLU A 82 30.81 -12.01 12.70
CA GLU A 82 31.16 -13.43 12.77
C GLU A 82 32.60 -13.68 12.31
N ALA A 83 33.02 -13.07 11.20
CA ALA A 83 34.40 -13.18 10.72
C ALA A 83 35.42 -12.61 11.72
N TYR A 84 35.08 -11.51 12.40
CA TYR A 84 35.95 -10.96 13.45
C TYR A 84 36.01 -11.86 14.69
N ASP A 85 34.91 -12.50 15.07
CA ASP A 85 34.88 -13.49 16.16
C ASP A 85 35.75 -14.71 15.83
N GLU A 86 35.65 -15.24 14.61
CA GLU A 86 36.48 -16.34 14.12
C GLU A 86 37.97 -15.98 14.13
N ILE A 87 38.34 -14.79 13.63
CA ILE A 87 39.72 -14.30 13.66
C ILE A 87 40.25 -14.20 15.09
N CYS A 88 39.44 -13.72 16.04
CA CYS A 88 39.84 -13.65 17.45
C CYS A 88 40.03 -15.03 18.07
N ALA A 89 39.25 -16.03 17.65
CA ALA A 89 39.38 -17.41 18.10
C ALA A 89 40.64 -18.08 17.55
N ASP A 90 40.90 -17.91 16.25
CA ASP A 90 42.04 -18.52 15.56
C ASP A 90 43.38 -17.85 15.88
N LEU A 91 43.35 -16.52 16.04
CA LEU A 91 44.54 -15.69 16.22
C LEU A 91 44.34 -14.70 17.38
N PRO A 92 44.39 -15.16 18.65
CA PRO A 92 44.17 -14.31 19.82
C PRO A 92 45.09 -13.08 19.90
N GLN A 93 46.30 -13.18 19.35
CA GLN A 93 47.25 -12.07 19.25
C GLN A 93 46.75 -10.88 18.41
N LEU A 94 45.80 -11.11 17.50
CA LEU A 94 45.20 -10.06 16.67
C LEU A 94 44.00 -9.39 17.34
N GLN A 95 43.48 -9.94 18.44
CA GLN A 95 42.32 -9.42 19.15
C GLN A 95 42.42 -7.90 19.44
N PRO A 96 43.54 -7.35 19.94
CA PRO A 96 43.64 -5.90 20.21
C PRO A 96 43.52 -5.05 18.94
N SER A 97 43.89 -5.62 17.78
CA SER A 97 43.84 -4.94 16.50
C SER A 97 42.44 -4.96 15.91
N VAL A 98 41.70 -6.05 16.11
CA VAL A 98 40.37 -6.32 15.49
C VAL A 98 39.21 -5.87 16.37
N GLN A 99 39.38 -5.76 17.69
CA GLN A 99 38.34 -5.44 18.67
C GLN A 99 37.52 -4.20 18.28
N ARG A 100 38.18 -3.14 17.79
CA ARG A 100 37.49 -1.92 17.36
C ARG A 100 36.56 -2.17 16.16
N GLN A 101 36.98 -2.99 15.19
CA GLN A 101 36.16 -3.29 14.03
C GLN A 101 34.99 -4.21 14.39
N TYR A 102 35.24 -5.17 15.29
CA TYR A 102 34.19 -6.01 15.88
C TYR A 102 33.11 -5.17 16.55
N ASP A 103 33.49 -4.30 17.48
CA ASP A 103 32.54 -3.46 18.21
C ASP A 103 31.77 -2.54 17.25
N ALA A 104 32.44 -2.00 16.22
CA ALA A 104 31.78 -1.19 15.20
C ALA A 104 30.83 -1.98 14.30
N ALA A 105 31.14 -3.23 13.94
CA ALA A 105 30.26 -4.11 13.16
C ALA A 105 29.02 -4.50 13.98
N ARG A 106 29.21 -4.88 15.26
CA ARG A 106 28.14 -5.18 16.21
C ARG A 106 27.23 -3.96 16.45
N ASP A 107 27.80 -2.78 16.65
CA ASP A 107 27.01 -1.56 16.82
C ASP A 107 26.20 -1.21 15.55
N ARG A 108 26.77 -1.45 14.37
CA ARG A 108 26.07 -1.27 13.09
C ARG A 108 24.90 -2.24 12.96
N SER A 109 25.07 -3.52 13.30
CA SER A 109 24.00 -4.52 13.22
C SER A 109 22.83 -4.18 14.15
N LEU A 110 23.11 -3.74 15.38
CA LEU A 110 22.07 -3.28 16.32
C LEU A 110 21.29 -2.06 15.81
N LYS A 111 21.99 -1.08 15.22
CA LYS A 111 21.34 0.10 14.62
C LYS A 111 20.48 -0.28 13.43
N LEU A 112 20.93 -1.20 12.59
CA LEU A 112 20.17 -1.71 11.44
C LEU A 112 18.91 -2.44 11.89
N LEU A 113 18.99 -3.26 12.94
CA LEU A 113 17.83 -3.92 13.52
C LEU A 113 16.77 -2.90 14.01
N GLY A 114 17.21 -1.83 14.68
CA GLY A 114 16.32 -0.74 15.09
C GLY A 114 15.62 -0.06 13.91
N ARG A 115 16.37 0.22 12.84
CA ARG A 115 15.83 0.80 11.60
C ARG A 115 14.81 -0.12 10.92
N ILE A 116 15.11 -1.41 10.83
CA ILE A 116 14.22 -2.43 10.27
C ILE A 116 12.89 -2.45 11.03
N ARG A 117 12.94 -2.52 12.37
CA ARG A 117 11.73 -2.51 13.21
C ARG A 117 10.90 -1.26 13.00
N ALA A 118 11.53 -0.09 12.95
CA ALA A 118 10.83 1.17 12.69
C ALA A 118 10.10 1.17 11.33
N LEU A 119 10.75 0.65 10.28
CA LEU A 119 10.13 0.52 8.96
C LEU A 119 9.00 -0.52 8.94
N GLU A 120 9.17 -1.67 9.57
CA GLU A 120 8.14 -2.70 9.68
C GLU A 120 6.89 -2.17 10.39
N THR A 121 7.07 -1.48 11.52
CA THR A 121 5.96 -0.83 12.25
C THR A 121 5.26 0.19 11.36
N LEU A 122 6.00 1.07 10.70
CA LEU A 122 5.41 2.10 9.85
C LEU A 122 4.64 1.50 8.66
N ILE A 123 5.19 0.49 8.00
CA ILE A 123 4.52 -0.21 6.89
C ILE A 123 3.24 -0.89 7.37
N ALA A 124 3.26 -1.53 8.55
CA ALA A 124 2.08 -2.16 9.14
C ALA A 124 0.98 -1.12 9.44
N THR A 125 1.33 0.03 10.03
CA THR A 125 0.39 1.13 10.29
C THR A 125 -0.24 1.67 9.00
N GLN A 126 0.57 1.90 7.96
CA GLN A 126 0.08 2.40 6.67
C GLN A 126 -0.79 1.37 5.94
N SER A 127 -0.50 0.07 6.08
CA SER A 127 -1.30 -0.99 5.46
C SER A 127 -2.63 -1.22 6.19
N SER A 128 -2.67 -1.02 7.51
CA SER A 128 -3.91 -1.11 8.30
C SER A 128 -4.79 0.13 8.19
N SER A 129 -4.23 1.30 7.85
CA SER A 129 -4.98 2.53 7.58
C SER A 129 -5.69 2.50 6.21
N ALA A 130 -5.25 1.62 5.32
CA ALA A 130 -5.79 1.46 3.96
C ALA A 130 -6.89 0.38 3.83
N ALA A 131 -7.25 -0.30 4.94
CA ALA A 131 -8.28 -1.34 5.02
C ALA A 131 -9.49 -0.85 5.82
#